data_AF-A0A1J4T2C4-F1
#
_entry.id   AF-A0A1J4T2C4-F1
#
_cell.length_a   1.000
_cell.length_b   1.000
_cell.length_c   1.000
_cell.angle_alpha   90.00
_cell.angle_beta   90.00
_cell.angle_gamma   90.00
#
_symmetry.space_group_name_H-M   'P 1'
#
loop_
_entity.id
_entity.type
_entity.pdbx_description
1 polymer ?
#
loop_
_entity_poly.entity_id
_entity_poly.type
_entity_poly.pdbx_seq_one_letter_code
_entity_poly.pdbx_strand_id
1 'polypeptide(L)'
;MATLEGFRNKDFLDQITILNDIAGSKTPQDLPALIDLFANPTGDTGVDYMVVGALNAVLGTSESAVIEGLASASVPFRTLCIRTAGEYAFASAAEPLSAMAASETDPDLLVEILASLAKIRPAGGAAVFRAFLEHPDAMLAAMAMEMAGVYADPLALPTLMDTVKGAEADDAYDTCGITTWKAIDALAAIATPESLAFLVECVHHKNPTARRIITDALVRLGETALPYLEPAYSAASLDMRILACNIAGFIGLRKGADALVRAFDTGRFTDPNVRYAAFEALGRIGTLKGLVCLVDGLEENDELILMAVVTGLERHAAPGVLKTIAERITAGTENSPRIAKAIIASRALRLFQELYKEPGVAESLMTALCQSQDQDILDAFAQRLKQMGTDAACADAASLPRAKAATRKALAVDDSKSMLALYRNILTDMGFEPLLASNGQEAYAFVESGEFADVVVTDMNMPIMDGVELVAKLRGALGYEDTPILMVTTESENSQRDVAHKAGVSGFITKPFKPEALKTALRQLLGAQRES
;
A
#
# COMPACT_ATOMS: atom_id res chain seq x y z
N MET A 1 -31.01 -15.22 -51.67
CA MET A 1 -29.69 -15.56 -52.23
C MET A 1 -28.73 -15.58 -51.07
N ALA A 2 -27.84 -16.56 -50.96
CA ALA A 2 -26.86 -16.54 -49.87
C ALA A 2 -26.04 -15.26 -50.02
N THR A 3 -26.04 -14.38 -49.01
CA THR A 3 -25.43 -13.04 -49.06
C THR A 3 -23.94 -13.11 -49.45
N LEU A 4 -23.32 -14.27 -49.19
CA LEU A 4 -21.92 -14.59 -49.44
C LEU A 4 -21.69 -15.47 -50.69
N GLU A 5 -22.66 -15.62 -51.58
CA GLU A 5 -22.48 -16.38 -52.82
C GLU A 5 -21.42 -15.72 -53.73
N GLY A 6 -20.42 -16.51 -54.13
CA GLY A 6 -19.30 -16.02 -54.94
C GLY A 6 -18.38 -15.00 -54.25
N PHE A 7 -18.43 -14.90 -52.91
CA PHE A 7 -17.72 -13.88 -52.13
C PHE A 7 -16.23 -13.71 -52.49
N ARG A 8 -15.51 -14.81 -52.69
CA ARG A 8 -14.07 -14.81 -53.01
C ARG A 8 -13.72 -14.15 -54.36
N ASN A 9 -14.69 -14.07 -55.27
CA ASN A 9 -14.50 -13.49 -56.61
C ASN A 9 -14.95 -12.03 -56.69
N LYS A 10 -15.50 -11.47 -55.61
CA LYS A 10 -15.92 -10.07 -55.54
C LYS A 10 -14.72 -9.15 -55.34
N ASP A 11 -14.87 -7.88 -55.70
CA ASP A 11 -13.82 -6.90 -55.40
C ASP A 11 -13.76 -6.60 -53.90
N PHE A 12 -12.65 -5.98 -53.48
CA PHE A 12 -12.38 -5.69 -52.08
C PHE A 12 -13.44 -4.80 -51.41
N LEU A 13 -13.98 -3.80 -52.13
CA LEU A 13 -14.99 -2.89 -51.56
C LEU A 13 -16.33 -3.59 -51.37
N ASP A 14 -16.71 -4.46 -52.32
CA ASP A 14 -17.89 -5.30 -52.23
C ASP A 14 -17.78 -6.28 -51.06
N GLN A 15 -16.62 -6.91 -50.88
CA GLN A 15 -16.36 -7.82 -49.76
C GLN A 15 -16.53 -7.13 -48.40
N ILE A 16 -15.94 -5.93 -48.24
CA ILE A 16 -16.07 -5.11 -47.03
C ILE A 16 -17.53 -4.74 -46.77
N THR A 17 -18.25 -4.29 -47.80
CA THR A 17 -19.64 -3.84 -47.67
C THR A 17 -20.54 -4.99 -47.20
N ILE A 18 -20.39 -6.17 -47.81
CA ILE A 18 -21.16 -7.36 -47.44
C ILE A 18 -20.88 -7.78 -45.99
N LEU A 19 -19.61 -7.80 -45.57
CA LEU A 19 -19.26 -8.19 -44.19
C LEU A 19 -19.79 -7.19 -43.16
N ASN A 20 -19.75 -5.88 -43.45
CA ASN A 20 -20.33 -4.86 -42.59
C ASN A 20 -21.85 -4.99 -42.48
N ASP A 21 -22.53 -5.25 -43.59
CA ASP A 21 -23.98 -5.45 -43.62
C ASP A 21 -24.37 -6.66 -42.76
N ILE A 22 -23.66 -7.78 -42.91
CA ILE A 22 -23.89 -9.00 -42.10
C ILE A 22 -23.59 -8.75 -40.62
N ALA A 23 -22.49 -8.06 -40.30
CA ALA A 23 -22.16 -7.72 -38.91
C ALA A 23 -23.22 -6.81 -38.26
N GLY A 24 -23.81 -5.89 -39.04
CA GLY A 24 -24.87 -5.00 -38.60
C GLY A 24 -26.23 -5.70 -38.44
N SER A 25 -26.60 -6.54 -39.40
CA SER A 25 -27.88 -7.26 -39.39
C SER A 25 -27.89 -8.48 -38.48
N LYS A 26 -26.70 -9.05 -38.20
CA LYS A 26 -26.46 -10.24 -37.38
C LYS A 26 -27.28 -11.45 -37.85
N THR A 27 -27.39 -11.63 -39.17
CA THR A 27 -28.27 -12.63 -39.79
C THR A 27 -27.74 -14.05 -39.54
N PRO A 28 -28.49 -14.94 -38.84
CA PRO A 28 -28.01 -16.31 -38.56
C PRO A 28 -27.87 -17.20 -39.80
N GLN A 29 -28.58 -16.87 -40.90
CA GLN A 29 -28.53 -17.65 -42.15
C GLN A 29 -27.17 -17.59 -42.85
N ASP A 30 -26.38 -16.53 -42.60
CA ASP A 30 -25.05 -16.36 -43.20
C ASP A 30 -23.96 -17.14 -42.46
N LEU A 31 -24.28 -17.70 -41.30
CA LEU A 31 -23.33 -18.34 -40.41
C LEU A 31 -22.53 -19.49 -41.06
N PRO A 32 -23.14 -20.45 -41.79
CA PRO A 32 -22.38 -21.53 -42.43
C PRO A 32 -21.33 -21.02 -43.43
N ALA A 33 -21.65 -19.94 -44.17
CA ALA A 33 -20.74 -19.36 -45.14
C ALA A 33 -19.60 -18.56 -44.47
N LEU A 34 -19.90 -17.85 -43.37
CA LEU A 34 -18.87 -17.20 -42.55
C LEU A 34 -17.91 -18.21 -41.92
N ILE A 35 -18.42 -19.37 -41.46
CA ILE A 35 -17.59 -20.45 -40.92
C ILE A 35 -16.65 -21.00 -42.00
N ASP A 36 -17.12 -21.18 -43.24
CA ASP A 36 -16.25 -21.59 -44.36
C ASP A 36 -15.15 -20.55 -44.64
N LEU A 37 -15.51 -19.26 -44.70
CA LEU A 37 -14.54 -18.19 -44.93
C LEU A 37 -13.50 -18.10 -43.81
N PHE A 38 -13.92 -18.35 -42.56
CA PHE A 38 -13.03 -18.40 -41.41
C PHE A 38 -12.09 -19.61 -41.45
N ALA A 39 -12.60 -20.79 -41.82
CA ALA A 39 -11.79 -22.00 -41.95
C ALA A 39 -10.82 -21.94 -43.14
N ASN A 40 -11.22 -21.22 -44.20
CA ASN A 40 -10.46 -21.08 -45.43
C ASN A 40 -10.27 -19.58 -45.73
N PRO A 41 -9.24 -18.92 -45.18
CA PRO A 41 -9.02 -17.48 -45.37
C PRO A 41 -8.96 -17.09 -46.85
N THR A 42 -9.34 -15.85 -47.14
CA THR A 42 -9.35 -15.28 -48.51
C THR A 42 -7.95 -14.96 -49.01
N GLY A 43 -6.98 -14.80 -48.10
CA GLY A 43 -5.61 -14.39 -48.42
C GLY A 43 -5.39 -12.89 -48.30
N ASP A 44 -6.44 -12.10 -48.06
CA ASP A 44 -6.37 -10.69 -47.70
C ASP A 44 -6.60 -10.52 -46.20
N THR A 45 -5.58 -10.08 -45.47
CA THR A 45 -5.62 -9.96 -44.00
C THR A 45 -6.71 -8.99 -43.52
N GLY A 46 -7.03 -7.94 -44.27
CA GLY A 46 -8.08 -6.99 -43.90
C GLY A 46 -9.46 -7.60 -44.03
N VAL A 47 -9.73 -8.29 -45.14
CA VAL A 47 -10.99 -9.01 -45.35
C VAL A 47 -11.14 -10.14 -44.34
N ASP A 48 -10.09 -10.92 -44.09
CA ASP A 48 -10.11 -12.04 -43.15
C ASP A 48 -10.38 -11.57 -41.70
N TYR A 49 -9.83 -10.42 -41.30
CA TYR A 49 -10.17 -9.81 -40.02
C TYR A 49 -11.65 -9.41 -39.93
N MET A 50 -12.21 -8.85 -41.00
CA MET A 50 -13.63 -8.51 -41.07
C MET A 50 -14.54 -9.74 -41.07
N VAL A 51 -14.10 -10.86 -41.65
CA VAL A 51 -14.83 -12.15 -41.55
C VAL A 51 -14.97 -12.57 -40.09
N VAL A 52 -13.89 -12.48 -39.29
CA VAL A 52 -13.94 -12.78 -37.85
C VAL A 52 -14.92 -11.85 -37.13
N GLY A 53 -14.89 -10.55 -37.45
CA GLY A 53 -15.81 -9.56 -36.87
C GLY A 53 -17.28 -9.86 -37.17
N ALA A 54 -17.60 -10.13 -38.45
CA ALA A 54 -18.96 -10.49 -38.86
C ALA A 54 -19.40 -11.82 -38.23
N LEU A 55 -18.52 -12.81 -38.17
CA LEU A 55 -18.78 -14.10 -37.54
C LEU A 55 -19.06 -13.95 -36.03
N ASN A 56 -18.25 -13.18 -35.29
CA ASN A 56 -18.50 -12.93 -33.87
C ASN A 56 -19.82 -12.18 -33.65
N ALA A 57 -20.15 -11.20 -34.50
CA ALA A 57 -21.40 -10.45 -34.40
C ALA A 57 -22.65 -11.34 -34.57
N VAL A 58 -22.60 -12.28 -35.52
CA VAL A 58 -23.69 -13.24 -35.74
C VAL A 58 -23.76 -14.24 -34.59
N LEU A 59 -22.63 -14.86 -34.20
CA LEU A 59 -22.57 -15.82 -33.09
C LEU A 59 -23.05 -15.22 -31.76
N GLY A 60 -22.77 -13.94 -31.51
CA GLY A 60 -23.24 -13.21 -30.33
C GLY A 60 -24.76 -13.07 -30.22
N THR A 61 -25.53 -13.43 -31.25
CA THR A 61 -27.01 -13.47 -31.21
C THR A 61 -27.58 -14.89 -31.24
N SER A 62 -26.73 -15.91 -31.35
CA SER A 62 -27.14 -17.29 -31.49
C SER A 62 -26.40 -18.18 -30.50
N GLU A 63 -26.93 -18.25 -29.28
CA GLU A 63 -26.40 -19.11 -28.22
C GLU A 63 -26.32 -20.58 -28.67
N SER A 64 -27.37 -21.11 -29.34
CA SER A 64 -27.38 -22.48 -29.86
C SER A 64 -26.23 -22.78 -30.82
N ALA A 65 -25.92 -21.85 -31.73
CA ALA A 65 -24.85 -22.02 -32.69
C ALA A 65 -23.46 -21.98 -32.02
N VAL A 66 -23.30 -21.17 -30.98
CA VAL A 66 -22.08 -21.19 -30.16
C VAL A 66 -21.91 -22.54 -29.46
N ILE A 67 -22.98 -23.10 -28.87
CA ILE A 67 -22.93 -24.42 -28.23
C ILE A 67 -22.55 -25.53 -29.23
N GLU A 68 -23.14 -25.53 -30.42
CA GLU A 68 -22.76 -26.46 -31.49
C GLU A 68 -21.28 -26.28 -31.88
N GLY A 69 -20.81 -25.02 -31.97
CA GLY A 69 -19.44 -24.69 -32.29
C GLY A 69 -18.40 -25.12 -31.24
N LEU A 70 -18.79 -25.25 -29.97
CA LEU A 70 -17.91 -25.80 -28.91
C LEU A 70 -17.49 -27.26 -29.19
N ALA A 71 -18.31 -28.02 -29.93
CA ALA A 71 -17.99 -29.39 -30.34
C ALA A 71 -17.23 -29.48 -31.67
N SER A 72 -16.87 -28.34 -32.29
CA SER A 72 -16.20 -28.31 -33.59
C SER A 72 -14.82 -28.96 -33.56
N ALA A 73 -14.50 -29.72 -34.61
CA ALA A 73 -13.15 -30.27 -34.82
C ALA A 73 -12.11 -29.19 -35.15
N SER A 74 -12.55 -28.04 -35.69
CA SER A 74 -11.66 -26.90 -35.97
C SER A 74 -11.31 -26.17 -34.68
N VAL A 75 -10.04 -26.27 -34.26
CA VAL A 75 -9.55 -25.60 -33.04
C VAL A 75 -9.78 -24.09 -33.09
N PRO A 76 -9.42 -23.35 -34.16
CA PRO A 76 -9.64 -21.91 -34.21
C PRO A 76 -11.12 -21.51 -34.07
N PHE A 77 -12.03 -22.29 -34.67
CA PHE A 77 -13.46 -21.99 -34.62
C PHE A 77 -14.02 -22.31 -33.24
N ARG A 78 -13.59 -23.44 -32.64
CA ARG A 78 -13.95 -23.80 -31.26
C ARG A 78 -13.46 -22.74 -30.27
N THR A 79 -12.22 -22.26 -30.40
CA THR A 79 -11.68 -21.16 -29.58
C THR A 79 -12.49 -19.87 -29.73
N LEU A 80 -12.92 -19.52 -30.96
CA LEU A 80 -13.80 -18.39 -31.17
C LEU A 80 -15.13 -18.59 -30.43
N CYS A 81 -15.77 -19.74 -30.55
CA CYS A 81 -17.02 -20.04 -29.84
C CYS A 81 -16.87 -20.00 -28.31
N ILE A 82 -15.75 -20.50 -27.77
CA ILE A 82 -15.44 -20.39 -26.33
C ILE A 82 -15.43 -18.92 -25.91
N ARG A 83 -14.65 -18.08 -26.62
CA ARG A 83 -14.54 -16.64 -26.34
C ARG A 83 -15.88 -15.93 -26.44
N THR A 84 -16.65 -16.20 -27.49
CA THR A 84 -17.99 -15.62 -27.70
C THR A 84 -18.94 -16.04 -26.57
N ALA A 85 -18.92 -17.30 -26.14
CA ALA A 85 -19.74 -17.76 -25.02
C ALA A 85 -19.46 -16.97 -23.74
N GLY A 86 -18.18 -16.72 -23.45
CA GLY A 86 -17.76 -15.88 -22.33
C GLY A 86 -18.15 -14.41 -22.49
N GLU A 87 -17.88 -13.81 -23.66
CA GLU A 87 -18.15 -12.40 -23.95
C GLU A 87 -19.63 -12.04 -23.81
N TYR A 88 -20.53 -12.92 -24.27
CA TYR A 88 -21.97 -12.73 -24.18
C TYR A 88 -22.61 -13.42 -22.95
N ALA A 89 -21.80 -14.02 -22.08
CA ALA A 89 -22.21 -14.71 -20.86
C ALA A 89 -23.34 -15.75 -21.09
N PHE A 90 -23.21 -16.57 -22.13
CA PHE A 90 -24.19 -17.60 -22.47
C PHE A 90 -24.24 -18.70 -21.40
N ALA A 91 -25.35 -18.78 -20.68
CA ALA A 91 -25.51 -19.69 -19.55
C ALA A 91 -25.48 -21.16 -19.97
N SER A 92 -26.02 -21.50 -21.16
CA SER A 92 -26.01 -22.87 -21.66
C SER A 92 -24.60 -23.39 -22.01
N ALA A 93 -23.61 -22.49 -22.16
CA ALA A 93 -22.23 -22.87 -22.41
C ALA A 93 -21.49 -23.33 -21.14
N ALA A 94 -22.05 -23.08 -19.96
CA ALA A 94 -21.42 -23.41 -18.70
C ALA A 94 -21.03 -24.88 -18.55
N GLU A 95 -21.98 -25.79 -18.77
CA GLU A 95 -21.76 -27.23 -18.62
C GLU A 95 -20.78 -27.77 -19.68
N PRO A 96 -20.95 -27.48 -20.99
CA PRO A 96 -19.97 -27.85 -22.00
C PRO A 96 -18.55 -27.34 -21.71
N LEU A 97 -18.40 -26.06 -21.35
CA LEU A 97 -17.10 -25.47 -21.05
C LEU A 97 -16.48 -26.08 -19.79
N SER A 98 -17.29 -26.41 -18.77
CA SER A 98 -16.81 -27.09 -17.57
C SER A 98 -16.31 -28.50 -17.87
N ALA A 99 -17.00 -29.24 -18.75
CA ALA A 99 -16.57 -30.56 -19.21
C ALA A 99 -15.28 -30.48 -20.04
N MET A 100 -15.16 -29.45 -20.88
CA MET A 100 -13.92 -29.18 -21.64
C MET A 100 -12.76 -28.89 -20.70
N ALA A 101 -12.94 -28.00 -19.72
CA ALA A 101 -11.90 -27.68 -18.73
C ALA A 101 -11.39 -28.93 -18.01
N ALA A 102 -12.25 -29.90 -17.69
CA ALA A 102 -11.87 -31.12 -16.98
C ALA A 102 -11.01 -32.11 -17.81
N SER A 103 -10.96 -31.96 -19.13
CA SER A 103 -10.26 -32.90 -20.03
C SER A 103 -9.18 -32.24 -20.90
N GLU A 104 -9.19 -30.91 -21.01
CA GLU A 104 -8.22 -30.17 -21.80
C GLU A 104 -6.85 -30.12 -21.11
N THR A 105 -5.80 -30.20 -21.90
CA THR A 105 -4.40 -30.21 -21.44
C THR A 105 -3.58 -29.07 -22.03
N ASP A 106 -4.05 -28.45 -23.11
CA ASP A 106 -3.41 -27.29 -23.72
C ASP A 106 -3.60 -26.03 -22.85
N PRO A 107 -2.52 -25.42 -22.32
CA PRO A 107 -2.62 -24.28 -21.41
C PRO A 107 -3.29 -23.06 -22.04
N ASP A 108 -3.00 -22.78 -23.33
CA ASP A 108 -3.56 -21.63 -24.03
C ASP A 108 -5.09 -21.76 -24.17
N LEU A 109 -5.57 -22.94 -24.54
CA LEU A 109 -7.00 -23.22 -24.62
C LEU A 109 -7.67 -23.25 -23.24
N LEU A 110 -7.00 -23.77 -22.21
CA LEU A 110 -7.49 -23.71 -20.83
C LEU A 110 -7.70 -22.26 -20.36
N VAL A 111 -6.79 -21.35 -20.69
CA VAL A 111 -6.95 -19.92 -20.36
C VAL A 111 -8.23 -19.37 -20.99
N GLU A 112 -8.50 -19.67 -22.26
CA GLU A 112 -9.71 -19.22 -22.95
C GLU A 112 -11.00 -19.80 -22.33
N ILE A 113 -10.98 -21.09 -21.98
CA ILE A 113 -12.11 -21.78 -21.35
C ILE A 113 -12.38 -21.18 -19.96
N LEU A 114 -11.35 -21.08 -19.11
CA LEU A 114 -11.49 -20.56 -17.76
C LEU A 114 -11.86 -19.07 -17.75
N ALA A 115 -11.30 -18.26 -18.66
CA ALA A 115 -11.67 -16.85 -18.80
C ALA A 115 -13.14 -16.70 -19.21
N SER A 116 -13.63 -17.58 -20.08
CA SER A 116 -15.02 -17.59 -20.51
C SER A 116 -15.97 -18.03 -19.39
N LEU A 117 -15.61 -19.10 -18.66
CA LEU A 117 -16.33 -19.53 -17.45
C LEU A 117 -16.35 -18.45 -16.36
N ALA A 118 -15.26 -17.70 -16.19
CA ALA A 118 -15.15 -16.60 -15.22
C ALA A 118 -16.07 -15.41 -15.54
N LYS A 119 -16.36 -15.20 -16.83
CA LYS A 119 -17.36 -14.22 -17.30
C LYS A 119 -18.80 -14.73 -17.13
N ILE A 120 -19.05 -16.01 -17.47
CA ILE A 120 -20.39 -16.63 -17.35
C ILE A 120 -20.80 -16.79 -15.88
N ARG A 121 -19.84 -17.13 -15.02
CA ARG A 121 -20.03 -17.39 -13.58
C ARG A 121 -21.16 -18.39 -13.27
N PRO A 122 -21.08 -19.62 -13.80
CA PRO A 122 -22.14 -20.59 -13.57
C PRO A 122 -22.30 -20.97 -12.11
N ALA A 123 -23.53 -21.36 -11.74
CA ALA A 123 -23.81 -21.99 -10.46
C ALA A 123 -23.00 -23.28 -10.34
N GLY A 124 -22.26 -23.45 -9.23
CA GLY A 124 -21.35 -24.59 -9.04
C GLY A 124 -19.99 -24.46 -9.72
N GLY A 125 -19.71 -23.35 -10.43
CA GLY A 125 -18.42 -23.12 -11.09
C GLY A 125 -17.22 -23.12 -10.13
N ALA A 126 -17.43 -22.85 -8.84
CA ALA A 126 -16.40 -22.97 -7.81
C ALA A 126 -15.66 -24.31 -7.85
N ALA A 127 -16.36 -25.43 -8.06
CA ALA A 127 -15.73 -26.75 -8.14
C ALA A 127 -14.81 -26.90 -9.35
N VAL A 128 -15.15 -26.25 -10.48
CA VAL A 128 -14.32 -26.26 -11.69
C VAL A 128 -13.02 -25.52 -11.43
N PHE A 129 -13.09 -24.27 -10.94
CA PHE A 129 -11.90 -23.47 -10.66
C PHE A 129 -11.02 -24.09 -9.57
N ARG A 130 -11.62 -24.73 -8.55
CA ARG A 130 -10.85 -25.38 -7.48
C ARG A 130 -9.86 -26.42 -8.00
N ALA A 131 -10.19 -27.13 -9.08
CA ALA A 131 -9.31 -28.12 -9.70
C ALA A 131 -8.00 -27.51 -10.26
N PHE A 132 -7.96 -26.19 -10.45
CA PHE A 132 -6.82 -25.48 -11.03
C PHE A 132 -6.02 -24.66 -10.00
N LEU A 133 -6.39 -24.66 -8.71
CA LEU A 133 -5.69 -23.85 -7.70
C LEU A 133 -4.20 -24.21 -7.56
N GLU A 134 -3.85 -25.49 -7.75
CA GLU A 134 -2.47 -26.00 -7.67
C GLU A 134 -1.87 -26.27 -9.06
N HIS A 135 -2.45 -25.69 -10.11
CA HIS A 135 -1.97 -25.91 -11.47
C HIS A 135 -0.52 -25.38 -11.65
N PRO A 136 0.38 -26.11 -12.34
CA PRO A 136 1.78 -25.70 -12.49
C PRO A 136 1.96 -24.39 -13.28
N ASP A 137 1.02 -24.07 -14.16
CA ASP A 137 0.96 -22.76 -14.83
C ASP A 137 0.39 -21.70 -13.86
N ALA A 138 1.21 -20.69 -13.55
CA ALA A 138 0.87 -19.65 -12.59
C ALA A 138 -0.31 -18.78 -13.01
N MET A 139 -0.57 -18.60 -14.32
CA MET A 139 -1.71 -17.82 -14.81
C MET A 139 -3.01 -18.58 -14.57
N LEU A 140 -3.04 -19.88 -14.89
CA LEU A 140 -4.21 -20.73 -14.64
C LEU A 140 -4.53 -20.82 -13.15
N ALA A 141 -3.52 -21.02 -12.30
CA ALA A 141 -3.68 -21.00 -10.84
C ALA A 141 -4.18 -19.64 -10.33
N ALA A 142 -3.63 -18.53 -10.83
CA ALA A 142 -4.06 -17.18 -10.47
C ALA A 142 -5.53 -16.91 -10.84
N MET A 143 -5.98 -17.34 -12.01
CA MET A 143 -7.39 -17.23 -12.44
C MET A 143 -8.32 -18.06 -11.53
N ALA A 144 -7.88 -19.27 -11.15
CA ALA A 144 -8.61 -20.12 -10.22
C ALA A 144 -8.75 -19.49 -8.83
N MET A 145 -7.67 -18.90 -8.31
CA MET A 145 -7.65 -18.20 -7.03
C MET A 145 -8.58 -16.98 -7.05
N GLU A 146 -8.52 -16.16 -8.11
CA GLU A 146 -9.44 -15.04 -8.29
C GLU A 146 -10.90 -15.50 -8.23
N MET A 147 -11.23 -16.57 -8.96
CA MET A 147 -12.58 -17.10 -8.97
C MET A 147 -13.00 -17.74 -7.64
N ALA A 148 -12.08 -18.34 -6.89
CA ALA A 148 -12.36 -18.80 -5.53
C ALA A 148 -12.82 -17.63 -4.63
N GLY A 149 -12.20 -16.45 -4.78
CA GLY A 149 -12.65 -15.21 -4.15
C GLY A 149 -14.04 -14.76 -4.62
N VAL A 150 -14.27 -14.73 -5.95
CA VAL A 150 -15.56 -14.32 -6.56
C VAL A 150 -16.71 -15.22 -6.12
N TYR A 151 -16.48 -16.53 -5.99
CA TYR A 151 -17.47 -17.50 -5.52
C TYR A 151 -17.58 -17.56 -3.99
N ALA A 152 -16.72 -16.85 -3.26
CA ALA A 152 -16.56 -16.98 -1.82
C ALA A 152 -16.43 -18.46 -1.38
N ASP A 153 -15.57 -19.23 -2.05
CA ASP A 153 -15.44 -20.68 -1.86
C ASP A 153 -14.60 -21.05 -0.61
N PRO A 154 -15.20 -21.48 0.51
CA PRO A 154 -14.44 -21.81 1.71
C PRO A 154 -13.59 -23.08 1.54
N LEU A 155 -13.90 -23.94 0.57
CA LEU A 155 -13.14 -25.17 0.33
C LEU A 155 -11.80 -24.88 -0.36
N ALA A 156 -11.59 -23.68 -0.89
CA ALA A 156 -10.32 -23.23 -1.42
C ALA A 156 -9.33 -22.77 -0.33
N LEU A 157 -9.81 -22.46 0.88
CA LEU A 157 -9.00 -21.83 1.93
C LEU A 157 -7.68 -22.54 2.22
N PRO A 158 -7.60 -23.87 2.39
CA PRO A 158 -6.33 -24.54 2.68
C PRO A 158 -5.27 -24.25 1.62
N THR A 159 -5.64 -24.35 0.34
CA THR A 159 -4.73 -24.14 -0.80
C THR A 159 -4.29 -22.68 -0.89
N LEU A 160 -5.21 -21.74 -0.67
CA LEU A 160 -4.92 -20.30 -0.67
C LEU A 160 -3.94 -19.94 0.46
N MET A 161 -4.17 -20.45 1.67
CA MET A 161 -3.30 -20.22 2.82
C MET A 161 -1.90 -20.83 2.62
N ASP A 162 -1.83 -22.05 2.10
CA ASP A 162 -0.56 -22.71 1.81
C ASP A 162 0.24 -21.97 0.72
N THR A 163 -0.45 -21.42 -0.29
CA THR A 163 0.18 -20.56 -1.31
C THR A 163 0.82 -19.32 -0.70
N VAL A 164 0.14 -18.67 0.25
CA VAL A 164 0.68 -17.48 0.93
C VAL A 164 1.87 -17.87 1.81
N LYS A 165 1.75 -18.93 2.62
CA LYS A 165 2.87 -19.41 3.47
C LYS A 165 4.09 -19.84 2.65
N GLY A 166 3.89 -20.48 1.50
CA GLY A 166 4.98 -20.91 0.62
C GLY A 166 5.83 -19.75 0.11
N ALA A 167 5.26 -18.55 0.00
CA ALA A 167 5.98 -17.34 -0.41
C ALA A 167 6.92 -16.77 0.66
N GLU A 168 7.02 -17.39 1.85
CA GLU A 168 8.00 -17.08 2.89
C GLU A 168 9.32 -17.85 2.76
N ALA A 169 9.45 -18.74 1.77
CA ALA A 169 10.68 -19.49 1.54
C ALA A 169 11.86 -18.57 1.17
N ASP A 170 13.06 -18.93 1.63
CA ASP A 170 14.26 -18.09 1.53
C ASP A 170 14.72 -17.84 0.07
N ASP A 171 14.20 -18.58 -0.90
CA ASP A 171 14.44 -18.43 -2.34
C ASP A 171 13.33 -17.68 -3.09
N ALA A 172 12.21 -17.36 -2.42
CA ALA A 172 11.00 -16.79 -3.03
C ALA A 172 10.58 -15.42 -2.46
N TYR A 173 11.24 -14.91 -1.41
CA TYR A 173 10.79 -13.68 -0.74
C TYR A 173 11.13 -12.38 -1.50
N ASP A 174 12.04 -12.43 -2.48
CA ASP A 174 12.45 -11.26 -3.28
C ASP A 174 11.39 -10.87 -4.33
N THR A 175 10.50 -11.79 -4.73
CA THR A 175 9.46 -11.53 -5.74
C THR A 175 8.12 -12.09 -5.31
N CYS A 176 7.09 -11.25 -5.20
CA CYS A 176 5.73 -11.72 -4.94
C CYS A 176 5.07 -12.21 -6.24
N GLY A 177 4.89 -13.52 -6.36
CA GLY A 177 4.25 -14.12 -7.54
C GLY A 177 2.78 -13.73 -7.68
N ILE A 178 2.26 -13.79 -8.92
CA ILE A 178 0.85 -13.50 -9.21
C ILE A 178 -0.11 -14.39 -8.40
N THR A 179 0.27 -15.65 -8.14
CA THR A 179 -0.49 -16.60 -7.33
C THR A 179 -0.60 -16.15 -5.87
N THR A 180 0.51 -15.72 -5.24
CA THR A 180 0.50 -15.20 -3.87
C THR A 180 -0.41 -13.98 -3.75
N TRP A 181 -0.31 -13.04 -4.69
CA TRP A 181 -1.20 -11.87 -4.72
C TRP A 181 -2.67 -12.31 -4.85
N LYS A 182 -3.00 -13.13 -5.84
CA LYS A 182 -4.38 -13.59 -6.05
C LYS A 182 -4.91 -14.41 -4.88
N ALA A 183 -4.06 -15.18 -4.20
CA ALA A 183 -4.44 -15.91 -3.00
C ALA A 183 -4.82 -14.97 -1.84
N ILE A 184 -4.03 -13.91 -1.60
CA ILE A 184 -4.34 -12.90 -0.57
C ILE A 184 -5.66 -12.19 -0.89
N ASP A 185 -5.85 -11.76 -2.14
CA ASP A 185 -7.08 -11.09 -2.57
C ASP A 185 -8.30 -12.03 -2.46
N ALA A 186 -8.13 -13.31 -2.80
CA ALA A 186 -9.18 -14.32 -2.67
C ALA A 186 -9.55 -14.58 -1.20
N LEU A 187 -8.57 -14.71 -0.31
CA LEU A 187 -8.78 -14.86 1.13
C LEU A 187 -9.56 -13.66 1.69
N ALA A 188 -9.17 -12.45 1.29
CA ALA A 188 -9.86 -11.23 1.69
C ALA A 188 -11.29 -11.14 1.12
N ALA A 189 -11.53 -11.63 -0.09
CA ALA A 189 -12.87 -11.68 -0.68
C ALA A 189 -13.78 -12.73 -0.01
N ILE A 190 -13.22 -13.90 0.35
CA ILE A 190 -13.95 -14.97 1.05
C ILE A 190 -14.33 -14.52 2.47
N ALA A 191 -13.45 -13.80 3.16
CA ALA A 191 -13.70 -13.11 4.44
C ALA A 191 -14.34 -13.98 5.54
N THR A 192 -14.04 -15.28 5.59
CA THR A 192 -14.41 -16.15 6.71
C THR A 192 -13.55 -15.85 7.95
N PRO A 193 -14.00 -16.19 9.18
CA PRO A 193 -13.19 -16.00 10.37
C PRO A 193 -11.80 -16.62 10.31
N GLU A 194 -11.69 -17.79 9.68
CA GLU A 194 -10.42 -18.49 9.45
C GLU A 194 -9.50 -17.69 8.51
N SER A 195 -10.02 -17.24 7.37
CA SER A 195 -9.24 -16.43 6.40
C SER A 195 -8.78 -15.10 6.97
N LEU A 196 -9.64 -14.42 7.75
CA LEU A 196 -9.32 -13.11 8.33
C LEU A 196 -8.29 -13.23 9.45
N ALA A 197 -8.43 -14.25 10.31
CA ALA A 197 -7.41 -14.54 11.33
C ALA A 197 -6.05 -14.85 10.70
N PHE A 198 -6.04 -15.65 9.63
CA PHE A 198 -4.84 -15.96 8.88
C PHE A 198 -4.19 -14.72 8.24
N LEU A 199 -4.97 -13.85 7.59
CA LEU A 199 -4.43 -12.61 7.03
C LEU A 199 -3.83 -11.70 8.10
N VAL A 200 -4.45 -11.60 9.28
CA VAL A 200 -3.88 -10.86 10.42
C VAL A 200 -2.59 -11.52 10.91
N GLU A 201 -2.52 -12.85 10.99
CA GLU A 201 -1.27 -13.54 11.32
C GLU A 201 -0.18 -13.26 10.28
N CYS A 202 -0.50 -13.12 9.00
CA CYS A 202 0.48 -12.84 7.96
C CYS A 202 0.84 -11.35 7.78
N VAL A 203 0.41 -10.41 8.63
CA VAL A 203 0.80 -8.99 8.47
C VAL A 203 2.31 -8.76 8.57
N HIS A 204 3.01 -9.67 9.26
CA HIS A 204 4.47 -9.68 9.43
C HIS A 204 5.19 -10.60 8.43
N HIS A 205 4.54 -10.96 7.33
CA HIS A 205 5.08 -11.85 6.29
C HIS A 205 6.49 -11.47 5.86
N LYS A 206 7.38 -12.43 5.54
CA LYS A 206 8.77 -12.11 5.15
C LYS A 206 8.86 -11.28 3.87
N ASN A 207 8.07 -11.61 2.85
CA ASN A 207 8.04 -10.85 1.58
C ASN A 207 7.38 -9.46 1.78
N PRO A 208 8.07 -8.33 1.49
CA PRO A 208 7.56 -6.98 1.69
C PRO A 208 6.34 -6.64 0.82
N THR A 209 6.32 -7.12 -0.43
CA THR A 209 5.17 -6.91 -1.33
C THR A 209 3.94 -7.65 -0.81
N ALA A 210 4.10 -8.88 -0.31
CA ALA A 210 3.01 -9.62 0.31
C ALA A 210 2.47 -8.91 1.56
N ARG A 211 3.33 -8.41 2.47
CA ARG A 211 2.90 -7.59 3.63
C ARG A 211 2.04 -6.41 3.22
N ARG A 212 2.46 -5.69 2.16
CA ARG A 212 1.72 -4.55 1.63
C ARG A 212 0.34 -4.96 1.12
N ILE A 213 0.26 -6.02 0.30
CA ILE A 213 -1.01 -6.51 -0.24
C ILE A 213 -1.94 -6.97 0.90
N ILE A 214 -1.43 -7.69 1.90
CA ILE A 214 -2.19 -8.13 3.08
C ILE A 214 -2.70 -6.93 3.87
N THR A 215 -1.84 -5.95 4.13
CA THR A 215 -2.19 -4.70 4.81
C THR A 215 -3.29 -3.96 4.05
N ASP A 216 -3.12 -3.75 2.74
CA ASP A 216 -4.09 -3.10 1.88
C ASP A 216 -5.43 -3.85 1.88
N ALA A 217 -5.40 -5.19 1.86
CA ALA A 217 -6.60 -6.03 1.92
C ALA A 217 -7.35 -5.86 3.25
N LEU A 218 -6.64 -5.91 4.39
CA LEU A 218 -7.23 -5.71 5.72
C LEU A 218 -7.80 -4.29 5.89
N VAL A 219 -7.14 -3.28 5.33
CA VAL A 219 -7.64 -1.89 5.33
C VAL A 219 -8.91 -1.78 4.49
N ARG A 220 -8.93 -2.36 3.27
CA ARG A 220 -10.13 -2.38 2.41
C ARG A 220 -11.32 -3.10 3.06
N LEU A 221 -11.06 -4.16 3.82
CA LEU A 221 -12.09 -4.89 4.60
C LEU A 221 -12.72 -4.02 5.71
N GLY A 222 -11.99 -3.00 6.19
CA GLY A 222 -12.50 -2.01 7.11
C GLY A 222 -13.01 -2.62 8.42
N GLU A 223 -14.30 -2.42 8.70
CA GLU A 223 -14.91 -2.87 9.97
C GLU A 223 -14.82 -4.38 10.19
N THR A 224 -14.87 -5.17 9.11
CA THR A 224 -14.83 -6.64 9.14
C THR A 224 -13.50 -7.17 9.69
N ALA A 225 -12.40 -6.46 9.50
CA ALA A 225 -11.08 -6.87 9.97
C ALA A 225 -10.83 -6.58 11.46
N LEU A 226 -11.52 -5.57 12.04
CA LEU A 226 -11.25 -5.08 13.40
C LEU A 226 -11.34 -6.15 14.50
N PRO A 227 -12.32 -7.08 14.51
CA PRO A 227 -12.41 -8.13 15.53
C PRO A 227 -11.20 -9.07 15.56
N TYR A 228 -10.47 -9.19 14.44
CA TYR A 228 -9.30 -10.05 14.29
C TYR A 228 -8.00 -9.30 14.62
N LEU A 229 -7.98 -7.97 14.43
CA LEU A 229 -6.86 -7.12 14.83
C LEU A 229 -6.79 -6.89 16.35
N GLU A 230 -7.93 -6.80 17.05
CA GLU A 230 -7.94 -6.51 18.50
C GLU A 230 -7.19 -7.56 19.35
N PRO A 231 -7.29 -8.88 19.10
CA PRO A 231 -6.46 -9.87 19.77
C PRO A 231 -4.96 -9.69 19.50
N ALA A 232 -4.58 -9.20 18.32
CA ALA A 232 -3.17 -9.03 17.92
C ALA A 232 -2.45 -7.94 18.73
N TYR A 233 -3.17 -7.02 19.38
CA TYR A 233 -2.60 -6.03 20.31
C TYR A 233 -1.88 -6.66 21.52
N SER A 234 -2.19 -7.92 21.82
CA SER A 234 -1.59 -8.73 22.89
C SER A 234 -0.75 -9.89 22.36
N ALA A 235 -0.40 -9.90 21.07
CA ALA A 235 0.43 -10.95 20.50
C ALA A 235 1.80 -11.02 21.19
N ALA A 236 2.45 -12.20 21.15
CA ALA A 236 3.81 -12.34 21.70
C ALA A 236 4.84 -11.52 20.90
N SER A 237 4.65 -11.40 19.59
CA SER A 237 5.50 -10.62 18.70
C SER A 237 5.24 -9.12 18.88
N LEU A 238 6.31 -8.35 19.10
CA LEU A 238 6.24 -6.90 19.19
C LEU A 238 5.79 -6.28 17.86
N ASP A 239 6.38 -6.75 16.75
CA ASP A 239 6.06 -6.27 15.40
C ASP A 239 4.59 -6.49 15.06
N MET A 240 4.04 -7.66 15.41
CA MET A 240 2.61 -7.95 15.22
C MET A 240 1.71 -6.92 15.91
N ARG A 241 2.05 -6.55 17.15
CA ARG A 241 1.28 -5.56 17.92
C ARG A 241 1.34 -4.17 17.28
N ILE A 242 2.53 -3.75 16.83
CA ILE A 242 2.75 -2.48 16.15
C ILE A 242 1.95 -2.43 14.84
N LEU A 243 2.11 -3.45 13.98
CA LEU A 243 1.44 -3.55 12.69
C LEU A 243 -0.08 -3.56 12.85
N ALA A 244 -0.61 -4.32 13.82
CA ALA A 244 -2.05 -4.33 14.11
C ALA A 244 -2.58 -2.94 14.50
N CYS A 245 -1.84 -2.18 15.33
CA CYS A 245 -2.20 -0.80 15.68
C CYS A 245 -2.22 0.11 14.45
N ASN A 246 -1.18 0.01 13.60
CA ASN A 246 -1.08 0.80 12.38
C ASN A 246 -2.24 0.51 11.42
N ILE A 247 -2.57 -0.77 11.19
CA ILE A 247 -3.70 -1.19 10.34
C ILE A 247 -5.01 -0.65 10.90
N ALA A 248 -5.25 -0.73 12.22
CA ALA A 248 -6.44 -0.15 12.83
C ALA A 248 -6.52 1.38 12.63
N GLY A 249 -5.37 2.07 12.67
CA GLY A 249 -5.25 3.48 12.34
C GLY A 249 -5.57 3.80 10.88
N PHE A 250 -5.08 2.98 9.94
CA PHE A 250 -5.36 3.12 8.51
C PHE A 250 -6.81 2.82 8.15
N ILE A 251 -7.45 1.85 8.83
CA ILE A 251 -8.88 1.58 8.70
C ILE A 251 -9.70 2.83 9.09
N GLY A 252 -9.25 3.62 10.07
CA GLY A 252 -9.83 4.94 10.32
C GLY A 252 -11.21 4.94 10.98
N LEU A 253 -11.67 3.81 11.53
CA LEU A 253 -13.04 3.66 12.07
C LEU A 253 -13.10 3.81 13.59
N ARG A 254 -14.23 4.34 14.09
CA ARG A 254 -14.49 4.53 15.53
C ARG A 254 -14.29 3.25 16.36
N LYS A 255 -14.75 2.11 15.87
CA LYS A 255 -14.61 0.81 16.56
C LYS A 255 -13.14 0.43 16.77
N GLY A 256 -12.26 0.78 15.84
CA GLY A 256 -10.81 0.57 15.96
C GLY A 256 -10.21 1.43 17.06
N ALA A 257 -10.58 2.71 17.13
CA ALA A 257 -10.14 3.59 18.22
C ALA A 257 -10.66 3.11 19.58
N ASP A 258 -11.91 2.68 19.67
CA ASP A 258 -12.46 2.13 20.91
C ASP A 258 -11.69 0.88 21.37
N ALA A 259 -11.20 0.04 20.45
CA ALA A 259 -10.35 -1.12 20.76
C ALA A 259 -8.96 -0.71 21.25
N LEU A 260 -8.33 0.28 20.61
CA LEU A 260 -7.04 0.82 21.03
C LEU A 260 -7.12 1.45 22.44
N VAL A 261 -8.17 2.24 22.70
CA VAL A 261 -8.40 2.83 24.03
C VAL A 261 -8.58 1.73 25.10
N ARG A 262 -9.37 0.68 24.82
CA ARG A 262 -9.48 -0.46 25.74
C ARG A 262 -8.13 -1.12 26.01
N ALA A 263 -7.26 -1.22 25.01
CA ALA A 263 -5.93 -1.79 25.18
C ALA A 263 -5.02 -0.90 26.06
N PHE A 264 -5.14 0.43 25.98
CA PHE A 264 -4.51 1.35 26.93
C PHE A 264 -5.06 1.17 28.35
N ASP A 265 -6.40 1.18 28.51
CA ASP A 265 -7.07 1.08 29.81
C ASP A 265 -6.74 -0.22 30.55
N THR A 266 -6.55 -1.30 29.79
CA THR A 266 -6.19 -2.63 30.34
C THR A 266 -4.68 -2.83 30.53
N GLY A 267 -3.87 -1.79 30.32
CA GLY A 267 -2.42 -1.83 30.50
C GLY A 267 -1.70 -2.75 29.51
N ARG A 268 -2.32 -3.07 28.36
CA ARG A 268 -1.72 -3.97 27.34
C ARG A 268 -0.60 -3.32 26.56
N PHE A 269 -0.56 -1.99 26.50
CA PHE A 269 0.49 -1.22 25.80
C PHE A 269 1.57 -0.75 26.76
N THR A 270 2.43 -1.66 27.18
CA THR A 270 3.59 -1.38 28.05
C THR A 270 4.84 -0.99 27.27
N ASP A 271 5.01 -1.52 26.06
CA ASP A 271 6.18 -1.24 25.22
C ASP A 271 6.08 0.15 24.57
N PRO A 272 7.12 0.99 24.64
CA PRO A 272 7.12 2.34 24.07
C PRO A 272 6.67 2.44 22.61
N ASN A 273 6.93 1.42 21.79
CA ASN A 273 6.71 1.48 20.35
C ASN A 273 5.31 1.05 19.98
N VAL A 274 4.78 0.09 20.73
CA VAL A 274 3.35 -0.23 20.64
C VAL A 274 2.53 0.97 21.11
N ARG A 275 2.96 1.66 22.18
CA ARG A 275 2.33 2.91 22.62
C ARG A 275 2.40 3.98 21.53
N TYR A 276 3.56 4.20 20.93
CA TYR A 276 3.75 5.12 19.82
C TYR A 276 2.77 4.83 18.66
N ALA A 277 2.76 3.59 18.17
CA ALA A 277 1.89 3.17 17.06
C ALA A 277 0.40 3.32 17.41
N ALA A 278 0.02 2.98 18.64
CA ALA A 278 -1.35 3.14 19.12
C ALA A 278 -1.76 4.62 19.22
N PHE A 279 -0.90 5.51 19.70
CA PHE A 279 -1.19 6.95 19.71
C PHE A 279 -1.25 7.54 18.31
N GLU A 280 -0.36 7.14 17.39
CA GLU A 280 -0.43 7.57 16.00
C GLU A 280 -1.75 7.13 15.35
N ALA A 281 -2.16 5.87 15.58
CA ALA A 281 -3.44 5.35 15.11
C ALA A 281 -4.63 6.13 15.70
N LEU A 282 -4.65 6.41 17.02
CA LEU A 282 -5.69 7.22 17.65
C LEU A 282 -5.75 8.64 17.07
N GLY A 283 -4.61 9.27 16.80
CA GLY A 283 -4.51 10.59 16.19
C GLY A 283 -5.04 10.63 14.75
N ARG A 284 -4.79 9.57 13.98
CA ARG A 284 -5.35 9.39 12.62
C ARG A 284 -6.88 9.25 12.67
N ILE A 285 -7.42 8.47 13.60
CA ILE A 285 -8.87 8.20 13.69
C ILE A 285 -9.66 9.38 14.27
N GLY A 286 -9.18 10.01 15.36
CA GLY A 286 -9.75 11.25 15.88
C GLY A 286 -11.09 11.15 16.63
N THR A 287 -11.38 10.04 17.32
CA THR A 287 -12.60 9.95 18.14
C THR A 287 -12.47 10.71 19.45
N LEU A 288 -13.58 11.17 20.06
CA LEU A 288 -13.54 11.87 21.35
C LEU A 288 -12.82 11.08 22.45
N LYS A 289 -13.08 9.76 22.56
CA LYS A 289 -12.38 8.89 23.51
C LYS A 289 -10.89 8.77 23.19
N GLY A 290 -10.55 8.66 21.90
CA GLY A 290 -9.16 8.65 21.44
C GLY A 290 -8.43 9.95 21.77
N LEU A 291 -9.11 11.10 21.63
CA LEU A 291 -8.55 12.41 22.00
C LEU A 291 -8.31 12.53 23.50
N VAL A 292 -9.21 12.01 24.35
CA VAL A 292 -8.97 11.94 25.80
C VAL A 292 -7.73 11.10 26.10
N CYS A 293 -7.61 9.93 25.47
CA CYS A 293 -6.44 9.08 25.63
C CYS A 293 -5.14 9.75 25.14
N LEU A 294 -5.18 10.50 24.04
CA LEU A 294 -4.05 11.31 23.56
C LEU A 294 -3.70 12.42 24.56
N VAL A 295 -4.68 13.12 25.12
CA VAL A 295 -4.45 14.13 26.17
C VAL A 295 -3.78 13.50 27.38
N ASP A 296 -4.18 12.30 27.79
CA ASP A 296 -3.50 11.55 28.86
C ASP A 296 -2.06 11.20 28.49
N GLY A 297 -1.81 10.88 27.22
CA GLY A 297 -0.49 10.66 26.63
C GLY A 297 0.45 11.87 26.67
N LEU A 298 0.00 13.08 27.04
CA LEU A 298 0.89 14.22 27.28
C LEU A 298 1.80 14.03 28.51
N GLU A 299 1.51 13.04 29.38
CA GLU A 299 2.40 12.67 30.48
C GLU A 299 3.54 11.72 30.06
N GLU A 300 3.59 11.31 28.79
CA GLU A 300 4.60 10.35 28.33
C GLU A 300 6.02 10.91 28.44
N ASN A 301 6.90 10.06 28.96
CA ASN A 301 8.31 10.39 29.15
C ASN A 301 9.19 10.12 27.93
N ASP A 302 8.65 9.54 26.87
CA ASP A 302 9.40 9.32 25.64
C ASP A 302 9.11 10.46 24.65
N GLU A 303 10.16 11.06 24.10
CA GLU A 303 10.04 12.21 23.20
C GLU A 303 9.31 11.85 21.91
N LEU A 304 9.55 10.67 21.36
CA LEU A 304 8.90 10.22 20.13
C LEU A 304 7.41 9.93 20.36
N ILE A 305 7.07 9.31 21.50
CA ILE A 305 5.66 9.10 21.88
C ILE A 305 4.95 10.44 22.06
N LEU A 306 5.58 11.39 22.77
CA LEU A 306 4.99 12.71 22.98
C LEU A 306 4.79 13.46 21.67
N MET A 307 5.72 13.33 20.71
CA MET A 307 5.56 13.88 19.36
C MET A 307 4.40 13.23 18.58
N ALA A 308 4.20 11.91 18.69
CA ALA A 308 3.04 11.24 18.10
C ALA A 308 1.72 11.73 18.70
N VAL A 309 1.69 11.88 20.03
CA VAL A 309 0.54 12.44 20.75
C VAL A 309 0.21 13.84 20.25
N VAL A 310 1.19 14.75 20.22
CA VAL A 310 0.99 16.13 19.77
C VAL A 310 0.59 16.19 18.30
N THR A 311 1.20 15.37 17.44
CA THR A 311 0.83 15.24 16.02
C THR A 311 -0.61 14.76 15.85
N GLY A 312 -1.08 13.87 16.71
CA GLY A 312 -2.47 13.43 16.77
C GLY A 312 -3.41 14.56 17.20
N LEU A 313 -3.08 15.28 18.27
CA LEU A 313 -3.87 16.39 18.80
C LEU A 313 -3.92 17.60 17.83
N GLU A 314 -2.86 17.85 17.07
CA GLU A 314 -2.78 18.91 16.05
C GLU A 314 -3.90 18.80 15.00
N ARG A 315 -4.23 17.56 14.60
CA ARG A 315 -5.32 17.29 13.64
C ARG A 315 -6.69 17.67 14.22
N HIS A 316 -6.82 17.63 15.54
CA HIS A 316 -8.10 17.71 16.27
C HIS A 316 -8.08 18.74 17.40
N ALA A 317 -7.55 19.94 17.12
CA ALA A 317 -7.45 21.06 18.08
C ALA A 317 -8.84 21.64 18.48
N ALA A 318 -9.61 20.88 19.26
CA ALA A 318 -10.90 21.28 19.81
C ALA A 318 -10.73 22.12 21.10
N PRO A 319 -11.67 23.02 21.45
CA PRO A 319 -11.53 23.90 22.61
C PRO A 319 -11.25 23.20 23.95
N GLY A 320 -11.88 22.05 24.20
CA GLY A 320 -11.64 21.27 25.42
C GLY A 320 -10.22 20.70 25.50
N VAL A 321 -9.70 20.20 24.36
CA VAL A 321 -8.33 19.69 24.24
C VAL A 321 -7.32 20.81 24.46
N LEU A 322 -7.54 21.97 23.80
CA LEU A 322 -6.69 23.15 23.94
C LEU A 322 -6.61 23.62 25.40
N LYS A 323 -7.75 23.67 26.10
CA LYS A 323 -7.80 24.03 27.52
C LYS A 323 -6.95 23.09 28.37
N THR A 324 -7.07 21.77 28.18
CA THR A 324 -6.29 20.81 28.97
C THR A 324 -4.80 20.87 28.65
N ILE A 325 -4.41 21.10 27.39
CA ILE A 325 -3.00 21.31 27.02
C ILE A 325 -2.47 22.57 27.71
N ALA A 326 -3.21 23.68 27.67
CA ALA A 326 -2.83 24.93 28.33
C ALA A 326 -2.65 24.76 29.85
N GLU A 327 -3.58 24.06 30.51
CA GLU A 327 -3.49 23.71 31.93
C GLU A 327 -2.20 22.91 32.23
N ARG A 328 -1.84 21.93 31.38
CA ARG A 328 -0.61 21.13 31.57
C ARG A 328 0.68 21.90 31.30
N ILE A 329 0.69 22.82 30.34
CA ILE A 329 1.85 23.69 30.07
C ILE A 329 2.05 24.69 31.22
N THR A 330 0.97 25.22 31.80
CA THR A 330 1.03 26.20 32.90
C THR A 330 1.19 25.57 34.28
N ALA A 331 1.03 24.25 34.40
CA ALA A 331 1.12 23.54 35.68
C ALA A 331 2.51 23.63 36.36
N GLY A 332 3.57 23.98 35.62
CA GLY A 332 4.92 24.10 36.15
C GLY A 332 5.53 22.76 36.57
N THR A 333 5.06 21.65 36.01
CA THR A 333 5.60 20.32 36.25
C THR A 333 6.83 20.06 35.37
N GLU A 334 7.57 18.98 35.63
CA GLU A 334 8.69 18.56 34.77
C GLU A 334 8.25 18.29 33.31
N ASN A 335 6.96 17.98 33.09
CA ASN A 335 6.40 17.73 31.76
C ASN A 335 5.98 19.01 31.01
N SER A 336 5.73 20.11 31.71
CA SER A 336 5.33 21.40 31.10
C SER A 336 6.26 21.88 29.96
N PRO A 337 7.60 21.97 30.13
CA PRO A 337 8.49 22.38 29.04
C PRO A 337 8.59 21.35 27.91
N ARG A 338 8.33 20.07 28.21
CA ARG A 338 8.43 18.97 27.24
C ARG A 338 7.28 18.99 26.26
N ILE A 339 6.06 19.30 26.74
CA ILE A 339 4.89 19.49 25.88
C ILE A 339 5.12 20.67 24.92
N ALA A 340 5.61 21.80 25.43
CA ALA A 340 5.95 22.96 24.59
C ALA A 340 7.01 22.59 23.53
N LYS A 341 8.09 21.90 23.94
CA LYS A 341 9.12 21.40 23.00
C LYS A 341 8.52 20.48 21.94
N ALA A 342 7.64 19.55 22.32
CA ALA A 342 6.99 18.63 21.39
C ALA A 342 6.08 19.35 20.37
N ILE A 343 5.38 20.41 20.77
CA ILE A 343 4.59 21.28 19.85
C ILE A 343 5.50 21.92 18.79
N ILE A 344 6.66 22.42 19.20
CA ILE A 344 7.62 23.03 18.27
C ILE A 344 8.25 21.96 17.37
N ALA A 345 8.76 20.88 17.95
CA ALA A 345 9.41 19.77 17.25
C ALA A 345 8.52 19.07 16.22
N SER A 346 7.23 18.90 16.52
CA SER A 346 6.25 18.32 15.60
C SER A 346 5.70 19.33 14.58
N ARG A 347 6.14 20.59 14.63
CA ARG A 347 5.66 21.70 13.80
C ARG A 347 4.12 21.84 13.88
N ALA A 348 3.57 21.71 15.08
CA ALA A 348 2.13 21.81 15.35
C ALA A 348 1.65 23.28 15.34
N LEU A 349 1.58 23.87 14.15
CA LEU A 349 1.30 25.29 13.92
C LEU A 349 -0.10 25.72 14.37
N ARG A 350 -1.10 24.83 14.30
CA ARG A 350 -2.47 25.13 14.72
C ARG A 350 -2.57 25.14 16.24
N LEU A 351 -2.05 24.11 16.91
CA LEU A 351 -1.99 24.07 18.37
C LEU A 351 -1.22 25.28 18.90
N PHE A 352 -0.05 25.59 18.34
CA PHE A 352 0.71 26.76 18.74
C PHE A 352 -0.10 28.05 18.63
N GLN A 353 -0.76 28.30 17.50
CA GLN A 353 -1.54 29.53 17.32
C GLN A 353 -2.64 29.65 18.38
N GLU A 354 -3.38 28.58 18.64
CA GLU A 354 -4.50 28.63 19.58
C GLU A 354 -4.02 28.71 21.02
N LEU A 355 -2.98 27.95 21.39
CA LEU A 355 -2.41 27.94 22.72
C LEU A 355 -1.65 29.23 23.06
N TYR A 356 -1.05 29.90 22.08
CA TYR A 356 -0.38 31.19 22.29
C TYR A 356 -1.35 32.26 22.83
N LYS A 357 -2.65 32.15 22.54
CA LYS A 357 -3.67 33.07 23.04
C LYS A 357 -4.03 32.81 24.52
N GLU A 358 -3.66 31.64 25.06
CA GLU A 358 -4.00 31.26 26.42
C GLU A 358 -3.06 31.92 27.45
N PRO A 359 -3.61 32.47 28.56
CA PRO A 359 -2.80 33.13 29.58
C PRO A 359 -1.71 32.23 30.14
N GLY A 360 -0.46 32.70 30.15
CA GLY A 360 0.68 31.99 30.73
C GLY A 360 1.29 30.89 29.84
N VAL A 361 0.72 30.60 28.68
CA VAL A 361 1.23 29.55 27.77
C VAL A 361 2.26 30.09 26.78
N ALA A 362 2.06 31.32 26.30
CA ALA A 362 2.92 31.96 25.29
C ALA A 362 4.41 31.96 25.68
N GLU A 363 4.74 32.29 26.93
CA GLU A 363 6.13 32.32 27.42
C GLU A 363 6.82 30.96 27.30
N SER A 364 6.12 29.87 27.64
CA SER A 364 6.66 28.51 27.55
C SER A 364 6.87 28.08 26.09
N LEU A 365 5.89 28.37 25.23
CA LEU A 365 6.00 28.10 23.79
C LEU A 365 7.14 28.88 23.14
N MET A 366 7.28 30.17 23.47
CA MET A 366 8.36 31.01 22.95
C MET A 366 9.72 30.58 23.49
N THR A 367 9.81 30.17 24.76
CA THR A 367 11.04 29.62 25.34
C THR A 367 11.48 28.37 24.58
N ALA A 368 10.55 27.44 24.31
CA ALA A 368 10.84 26.24 23.53
C ALA A 368 11.22 26.57 22.07
N LEU A 369 10.52 27.52 21.44
CA LEU A 369 10.79 27.93 20.06
C LEU A 369 12.16 28.60 19.91
N CYS A 370 12.54 29.48 20.84
CA CYS A 370 13.85 30.13 20.87
C CYS A 370 15.02 29.17 21.11
N GLN A 371 14.75 27.97 21.63
CA GLN A 371 15.76 26.91 21.79
C GLN A 371 15.92 26.05 20.53
N SER A 372 15.04 26.19 19.54
CA SER A 372 15.13 25.45 18.28
C SER A 372 16.40 25.84 17.51
N GLN A 373 17.08 24.83 16.97
CA GLN A 373 18.24 25.01 16.08
C GLN A 373 17.84 24.85 14.60
N ASP A 374 16.56 24.62 14.30
CA ASP A 374 16.06 24.38 12.96
C ASP A 374 15.50 25.67 12.37
N GLN A 375 16.11 26.16 11.27
CA GLN A 375 15.69 27.39 10.61
C GLN A 375 14.31 27.28 9.98
N ASP A 376 13.93 26.13 9.40
CA ASP A 376 12.62 25.94 8.79
C ASP A 376 11.51 25.98 9.85
N ILE A 377 11.76 25.39 11.02
CA ILE A 377 10.86 25.47 12.17
C ILE A 377 10.71 26.92 12.60
N LEU A 378 11.83 27.62 12.83
CA LEU A 378 11.82 29.03 13.24
C LEU A 378 11.05 29.90 12.23
N ASP A 379 11.30 29.73 10.94
CA ASP A 379 10.63 30.49 9.87
C ASP A 379 9.14 30.17 9.80
N ALA A 380 8.75 28.90 9.94
CA ALA A 380 7.35 28.49 9.93
C ALA A 380 6.57 29.11 11.10
N PHE A 381 7.11 29.07 12.31
CA PHE A 381 6.47 29.69 13.47
C PHE A 381 6.53 31.23 13.43
N ALA A 382 7.62 31.82 12.93
CA ALA A 382 7.71 33.28 12.71
C ALA A 382 6.63 33.76 11.74
N GLN A 383 6.43 33.05 10.62
CA GLN A 383 5.36 33.35 9.68
C GLN A 383 3.99 33.19 10.35
N ARG A 384 3.81 32.14 11.17
CA ARG A 384 2.55 31.91 11.88
C ARG A 384 2.23 33.03 12.88
N LEU A 385 3.20 33.45 13.68
CA LEU A 385 3.09 34.57 14.61
C LEU A 385 2.71 35.87 13.88
N LYS A 386 3.38 36.18 12.75
CA LYS A 386 3.04 37.35 11.91
C LYS A 386 1.60 37.30 11.39
N GLN A 387 1.10 36.12 11.02
CA GLN A 387 -0.28 35.94 10.55
C GLN A 387 -1.33 36.17 11.65
N MET A 388 -0.96 36.03 12.94
CA MET A 388 -1.87 36.32 14.05
C MET A 388 -2.21 37.80 14.17
N GLY A 389 -1.31 38.68 13.70
CA GLY A 389 -1.56 40.12 13.56
C GLY A 389 -1.63 40.91 14.86
N THR A 390 -1.28 40.33 16.01
CA THR A 390 -1.19 41.05 17.28
C THR A 390 0.19 41.67 17.46
N ASP A 391 0.27 42.83 18.12
CA ASP A 391 1.55 43.50 18.37
C ASP A 391 2.54 42.60 19.14
N ALA A 392 2.04 41.84 20.13
CA ALA A 392 2.83 40.88 20.89
C ALA A 392 3.38 39.76 20.00
N ALA A 393 2.55 39.13 19.15
CA ALA A 393 3.01 38.06 18.27
C ALA A 393 4.01 38.56 17.21
N CYS A 394 3.80 39.77 16.68
CA CYS A 394 4.76 40.40 15.77
C CYS A 394 6.10 40.70 16.43
N ALA A 395 6.09 41.16 17.69
CA ALA A 395 7.30 41.39 18.48
C ALA A 395 8.04 40.07 18.75
N ASP A 396 7.32 39.02 19.14
CA ASP A 396 7.88 37.68 19.34
C ASP A 396 8.45 37.08 18.06
N ALA A 397 7.78 37.25 16.92
CA ALA A 397 8.32 36.82 15.63
C ALA A 397 9.63 37.53 15.25
N ALA A 398 9.80 38.78 15.70
CA ALA A 398 11.01 39.57 15.45
C ALA A 398 12.14 39.27 16.45
N SER A 399 11.84 38.69 17.61
CA SER A 399 12.81 38.33 18.64
C SER A 399 13.43 36.94 18.44
N LEU A 400 12.87 36.14 17.52
CA LEU A 400 13.35 34.80 17.24
C LEU A 400 14.82 34.78 16.80
N PRO A 401 15.61 33.82 17.30
CA PRO A 401 17.00 33.69 16.89
C PRO A 401 17.08 33.26 15.42
N ARG A 402 18.26 33.44 14.83
CA ARG A 402 18.60 32.82 13.56
C ARG A 402 19.42 31.58 13.84
N ALA A 403 19.01 30.43 13.30
CA ALA A 403 19.77 29.20 13.44
C ALA A 403 21.14 29.35 12.79
N LYS A 404 22.12 28.59 13.30
CA LYS A 404 23.44 28.53 12.70
C LYS A 404 23.34 27.83 11.35
N ALA A 405 23.94 28.40 10.30
CA ALA A 405 23.95 27.77 8.99
C ALA A 405 24.59 26.38 9.06
N ALA A 406 23.84 25.36 8.66
CA ALA A 406 24.36 24.01 8.47
C ALA A 406 25.36 24.00 7.30
N THR A 407 26.31 23.06 7.36
CA THR A 407 27.37 22.93 6.34
C THR A 407 27.31 21.62 5.59
N ARG A 408 26.36 20.76 5.96
CA ARG A 408 26.14 19.41 5.44
C ARG A 408 24.65 19.14 5.36
N LYS A 409 24.23 18.33 4.40
CA LYS A 409 22.83 17.95 4.19
C LYS A 409 22.63 16.47 4.53
N ALA A 410 21.50 16.13 5.10
CA ALA A 410 21.13 14.75 5.39
C ALA A 410 19.72 14.48 4.86
N LEU A 411 19.55 13.43 4.08
CA LEU A 411 18.24 13.01 3.56
C LEU A 411 17.66 11.97 4.52
N ALA A 412 16.48 12.25 5.09
CA ALA A 412 15.74 11.31 5.91
C ALA A 412 14.41 10.93 5.25
N VAL A 413 14.13 9.62 5.18
CA VAL A 413 12.99 9.07 4.46
C VAL A 413 12.23 8.09 5.34
N ASP A 414 10.95 8.37 5.61
CA ASP A 414 10.07 7.56 6.46
C ASP A 414 8.61 7.97 6.21
N ASP A 415 7.68 7.03 6.20
CA ASP A 415 6.26 7.29 5.94
C ASP A 415 5.51 7.85 7.19
N SER A 416 6.14 7.77 8.35
CA SER A 416 5.63 8.33 9.61
C SER A 416 6.10 9.76 9.84
N LYS A 417 5.14 10.69 9.93
CA LYS A 417 5.42 12.12 10.18
C LYS A 417 6.16 12.37 11.48
N SER A 418 5.86 11.61 12.54
CA SER A 418 6.52 11.81 13.84
C SER A 418 7.98 11.31 13.79
N MET A 419 8.26 10.25 13.02
CA MET A 419 9.63 9.81 12.74
C MET A 419 10.40 10.84 11.93
N LEU A 420 9.81 11.38 10.86
CA LEU A 420 10.43 12.48 10.08
C LEU A 420 10.74 13.70 10.94
N ALA A 421 9.84 14.06 11.85
CA ALA A 421 10.07 15.14 12.80
C ALA A 421 11.19 14.79 13.82
N LEU A 422 11.27 13.54 14.28
CA LEU A 422 12.38 13.06 15.11
C LEU A 422 13.71 13.11 14.36
N TYR A 423 13.76 12.64 13.11
CA TYR A 423 14.96 12.69 12.26
C TYR A 423 15.43 14.13 12.07
N ARG A 424 14.53 15.04 11.74
CA ARG A 424 14.82 16.48 11.65
C ARG A 424 15.48 16.99 12.92
N ASN A 425 14.89 16.74 14.09
CA ASN A 425 15.46 17.19 15.36
C ASN A 425 16.87 16.63 15.58
N ILE A 426 17.07 15.33 15.37
CA ILE A 426 18.37 14.66 15.59
C ILE A 426 19.43 15.15 14.60
N LEU A 427 19.08 15.28 13.33
CA LEU A 427 20.00 15.68 12.27
C LEU A 427 20.40 17.16 12.43
N THR A 428 19.44 18.03 12.74
CA THR A 428 19.70 19.44 13.05
C THR A 428 20.60 19.58 14.28
N ASP A 429 20.34 18.82 15.36
CA ASP A 429 21.21 18.77 16.55
C ASP A 429 22.66 18.33 16.21
N MET A 430 22.82 17.50 15.17
CA MET A 430 24.12 17.07 14.66
C MET A 430 24.75 18.07 13.67
N GLY A 431 24.08 19.17 13.36
CA GLY A 431 24.56 20.23 12.47
C GLY A 431 24.29 19.99 10.97
N PHE A 432 23.39 19.08 10.64
CA PHE A 432 22.92 18.85 9.27
C PHE A 432 21.72 19.74 8.94
N GLU A 433 21.58 20.04 7.66
CA GLU A 433 20.33 20.50 7.05
C GLU A 433 19.51 19.27 6.63
N PRO A 434 18.36 19.01 7.27
CA PRO A 434 17.57 17.82 6.97
C PRO A 434 16.65 18.02 5.76
N LEU A 435 16.85 17.20 4.73
CA LEU A 435 15.92 16.99 3.63
C LEU A 435 14.99 15.83 4.02
N LEU A 436 13.67 16.04 3.99
CA LEU A 436 12.69 15.05 4.46
C LEU A 436 11.79 14.58 3.32
N ALA A 437 11.59 13.27 3.20
CA ALA A 437 10.69 12.65 2.22
C ALA A 437 9.78 11.60 2.90
N SER A 438 8.51 11.52 2.47
CA SER A 438 7.55 10.57 3.05
C SER A 438 7.50 9.20 2.37
N ASN A 439 8.34 8.96 1.36
CA ASN A 439 8.51 7.67 0.67
C ASN A 439 9.78 7.73 -0.21
N GLY A 440 10.21 6.57 -0.73
CA GLY A 440 11.39 6.49 -1.60
C GLY A 440 11.28 7.31 -2.90
N GLN A 441 10.07 7.47 -3.44
CA GLN A 441 9.88 8.22 -4.69
C GLN A 441 10.06 9.74 -4.50
N GLU A 442 9.56 10.28 -3.40
CA GLU A 442 9.81 11.67 -3.00
C GLU A 442 11.29 11.91 -2.69
N ALA A 443 11.95 10.95 -2.03
CA ALA A 443 13.37 11.02 -1.73
C ALA A 443 14.20 11.08 -3.02
N TYR A 444 13.87 10.24 -4.00
CA TYR A 444 14.57 10.22 -5.29
C TYR A 444 14.33 11.50 -6.09
N ALA A 445 13.15 12.13 -5.98
CA ALA A 445 12.88 13.39 -6.65
C ALA A 445 13.80 14.53 -6.19
N PHE A 446 14.25 14.55 -4.92
CA PHE A 446 15.27 15.50 -4.47
C PHE A 446 16.59 15.31 -5.23
N VAL A 447 17.01 14.06 -5.39
CA VAL A 447 18.24 13.72 -6.13
C VAL A 447 18.12 14.13 -7.60
N GLU A 448 16.98 13.86 -8.23
CA GLU A 448 16.70 14.28 -9.61
C GLU A 448 16.69 15.81 -9.78
N SER A 449 16.28 16.55 -8.75
CA SER A 449 16.34 18.01 -8.75
C SER A 449 17.76 18.59 -8.53
N GLY A 450 18.76 17.73 -8.33
CA GLY A 450 20.15 18.12 -8.12
C GLY A 450 20.49 18.46 -6.66
N GLU A 451 19.63 18.12 -5.70
CA GLU A 451 19.99 18.19 -4.28
C GLU A 451 21.02 17.10 -3.96
N PHE A 452 21.95 17.43 -3.06
CA PHE A 452 22.99 16.52 -2.59
C PHE A 452 22.83 16.31 -1.09
N ALA A 453 23.04 15.09 -0.62
CA ALA A 453 23.05 14.72 0.79
C ALA A 453 24.35 13.99 1.15
N ASP A 454 25.00 14.43 2.23
CA ASP A 454 26.20 13.79 2.78
C ASP A 454 25.90 12.44 3.45
N VAL A 455 24.64 12.19 3.80
CA VAL A 455 24.17 10.94 4.40
C VAL A 455 22.68 10.75 4.11
N VAL A 456 22.26 9.50 3.95
CA VAL A 456 20.86 9.13 3.83
C VAL A 456 20.48 8.24 5.01
N VAL A 457 19.32 8.52 5.61
CA VAL A 457 18.65 7.68 6.61
C VAL A 457 17.32 7.28 6.01
N THR A 458 17.07 6.00 5.79
CA THR A 458 15.81 5.55 5.18
C THR A 458 15.21 4.42 5.97
N ASP A 459 13.90 4.46 6.15
CA ASP A 459 13.12 3.30 6.55
C ASP A 459 13.17 2.22 5.46
N MET A 460 13.11 0.96 5.88
CA MET A 460 13.12 -0.18 4.96
C MET A 460 11.78 -0.38 4.26
N ASN A 461 10.66 -0.21 4.97
CA ASN A 461 9.33 -0.58 4.49
C ASN A 461 8.45 0.67 4.37
N MET A 462 8.39 1.23 3.17
CA MET A 462 7.58 2.41 2.88
C MET A 462 6.59 2.13 1.72
N PRO A 463 5.45 2.81 1.66
CA PRO A 463 4.56 2.74 0.50
C PRO A 463 5.23 3.35 -0.74
N ILE A 464 4.70 3.01 -1.93
CA ILE A 464 5.12 3.51 -3.27
C ILE A 464 6.51 3.01 -3.70
N MET A 465 7.55 3.29 -2.93
CA MET A 465 8.92 2.81 -3.13
C MET A 465 9.55 2.59 -1.77
N ASP A 466 10.01 1.36 -1.54
CA ASP A 466 10.62 0.96 -0.28
C ASP A 466 12.08 1.41 -0.16
N GLY A 467 12.68 1.19 1.02
CA GLY A 467 14.06 1.62 1.29
C GLY A 467 15.10 0.88 0.46
N VAL A 468 14.88 -0.40 0.15
CA VAL A 468 15.82 -1.23 -0.63
C VAL A 468 15.82 -0.78 -2.08
N GLU A 469 14.64 -0.57 -2.66
CA GLU A 469 14.46 -0.01 -4.00
C GLU A 469 15.08 1.39 -4.10
N LEU A 470 14.86 2.24 -3.09
CA LEU A 470 15.48 3.57 -3.01
C LEU A 470 17.01 3.47 -3.02
N VAL A 471 17.59 2.62 -2.17
CA VAL A 471 19.05 2.42 -2.10
C VAL A 471 19.60 1.98 -3.45
N ALA A 472 18.97 1.00 -4.10
CA ALA A 472 19.39 0.53 -5.42
C ALA A 472 19.38 1.65 -6.46
N LYS A 473 18.35 2.51 -6.45
CA LYS A 473 18.28 3.69 -7.33
C LYS A 473 19.33 4.75 -7.00
N LEU A 474 19.58 5.01 -5.72
CA LEU A 474 20.58 5.99 -5.28
C LEU A 474 21.99 5.57 -5.69
N ARG A 475 22.34 4.28 -5.59
CA ARG A 475 23.65 3.78 -6.02
C ARG A 475 23.90 3.91 -7.52
N GLY A 476 22.85 4.03 -8.33
CA GLY A 476 22.94 4.34 -9.75
C GLY A 476 22.91 5.84 -10.09
N ALA A 477 22.72 6.72 -9.11
CA ALA A 477 22.62 8.15 -9.31
C ALA A 477 23.99 8.85 -9.13
N LEU A 478 24.27 9.83 -9.99
CA LEU A 478 25.52 10.60 -9.96
C LEU A 478 25.66 11.34 -8.61
N GLY A 479 26.76 11.12 -7.92
CA GLY A 479 27.05 11.73 -6.61
C GLY A 479 26.47 10.98 -5.41
N TYR A 480 25.81 9.84 -5.62
CA TYR A 480 25.27 8.99 -4.55
C TYR A 480 25.89 7.59 -4.50
N GLU A 481 26.91 7.33 -5.32
CA GLU A 481 27.59 6.04 -5.45
C GLU A 481 28.15 5.58 -4.10
N ASP A 482 28.83 6.49 -3.39
CA ASP A 482 29.52 6.22 -2.12
C ASP A 482 28.86 6.89 -0.91
N THR A 483 27.72 7.56 -1.09
CA THR A 483 27.03 8.26 0.00
C THR A 483 26.66 7.27 1.10
N PRO A 484 27.02 7.51 2.38
CA PRO A 484 26.61 6.65 3.48
C PRO A 484 25.09 6.54 3.57
N ILE A 485 24.58 5.31 3.54
CA ILE A 485 23.14 5.05 3.74
C ILE A 485 22.95 4.20 5.00
N LEU A 486 22.27 4.77 5.99
CA LEU A 486 21.82 4.07 7.18
C LEU A 486 20.39 3.59 6.96
N MET A 487 20.20 2.27 6.90
CA MET A 487 18.88 1.67 6.83
C MET A 487 18.31 1.52 8.24
N VAL A 488 17.05 1.91 8.39
CA VAL A 488 16.28 1.78 9.62
C VAL A 488 15.30 0.63 9.42
N THR A 489 15.40 -0.41 10.26
CA THR A 489 14.62 -1.66 10.08
C THR A 489 13.83 -2.02 11.33
N THR A 490 12.80 -2.86 11.26
CA THR A 490 12.18 -3.53 12.44
C THR A 490 12.92 -4.83 12.81
N GLU A 491 12.47 -5.54 13.86
CA GLU A 491 13.11 -6.82 14.27
C GLU A 491 12.88 -7.94 13.25
N SER A 492 11.67 -8.07 12.70
CA SER A 492 11.31 -9.04 11.66
C SER A 492 12.08 -8.83 10.35
N GLU A 493 12.47 -7.59 10.06
CA GLU A 493 13.27 -7.21 8.90
C GLU A 493 14.76 -7.57 9.03
N ASN A 494 15.23 -8.00 10.21
CA ASN A 494 16.64 -8.40 10.37
C ASN A 494 17.02 -9.56 9.43
N SER A 495 16.05 -10.39 9.05
CA SER A 495 16.21 -11.45 8.05
C SER A 495 16.57 -10.92 6.65
N GLN A 496 16.25 -9.65 6.36
CA GLN A 496 16.50 -9.00 5.06
C GLN A 496 17.76 -8.14 5.05
N ARG A 497 18.55 -8.14 6.13
CA ARG A 497 19.81 -7.38 6.22
C ARG A 497 20.78 -7.74 5.11
N ASP A 498 20.83 -9.01 4.70
CA ASP A 498 21.72 -9.46 3.64
C ASP A 498 21.34 -8.87 2.28
N VAL A 499 20.04 -8.73 1.98
CA VAL A 499 19.55 -8.10 0.74
C VAL A 499 19.84 -6.62 0.75
N ALA A 500 19.51 -5.94 1.85
CA ALA A 500 19.80 -4.52 1.99
C ALA A 500 21.31 -4.23 1.93
N HIS A 501 22.14 -5.09 2.51
CA HIS A 501 23.60 -4.98 2.39
C HIS A 501 24.06 -5.17 0.95
N LYS A 502 23.51 -6.15 0.21
CA LYS A 502 23.80 -6.34 -1.23
C LYS A 502 23.34 -5.16 -2.08
N ALA A 503 22.24 -4.49 -1.71
CA ALA A 503 21.77 -3.28 -2.38
C ALA A 503 22.71 -2.08 -2.18
N GLY A 504 23.61 -2.13 -1.19
CA GLY A 504 24.63 -1.11 -0.94
C GLY A 504 24.38 -0.27 0.31
N VAL A 505 23.57 -0.74 1.26
CA VAL A 505 23.41 -0.11 2.58
C VAL A 505 24.73 -0.10 3.35
N SER A 506 25.08 1.03 3.97
CA SER A 506 26.33 1.22 4.71
C SER A 506 26.23 0.79 6.17
N GLY A 507 25.03 0.80 6.75
CA GLY A 507 24.80 0.36 8.13
C GLY A 507 23.32 0.19 8.45
N PHE A 508 23.03 -0.41 9.60
CA PHE A 508 21.67 -0.70 10.05
C PHE A 508 21.42 -0.19 11.46
N ILE A 509 20.21 0.28 11.72
CA ILE A 509 19.69 0.52 13.06
C ILE A 509 18.28 -0.07 13.16
N THR A 510 18.03 -0.83 14.23
CA THR A 510 16.72 -1.46 14.43
C THR A 510 15.81 -0.53 15.23
N LYS A 511 14.59 -0.32 14.74
CA LYS A 511 13.45 0.22 15.45
C LYS A 511 13.01 -0.82 16.49
N PRO A 512 12.78 -0.40 17.74
CA PRO A 512 12.93 0.97 18.22
C PRO A 512 14.36 1.39 18.56
N PHE A 513 14.65 2.69 18.40
CA PHE A 513 15.92 3.25 18.84
C PHE A 513 15.72 4.57 19.58
N LYS A 514 16.65 4.84 20.50
CA LYS A 514 16.75 6.14 21.16
C LYS A 514 17.50 7.13 20.28
N PRO A 515 17.26 8.44 20.41
CA PRO A 515 17.97 9.47 19.65
C PRO A 515 19.50 9.31 19.65
N GLU A 516 20.09 8.99 20.80
CA GLU A 516 21.55 8.80 20.93
C GLU A 516 22.08 7.57 20.18
N ALA A 517 21.26 6.53 20.00
CA ALA A 517 21.64 5.37 19.20
C ALA A 517 21.76 5.75 17.72
N LEU A 518 20.81 6.54 17.20
CA LEU A 518 20.88 7.07 15.83
C LEU A 518 22.10 7.99 15.65
N LYS A 519 22.32 8.94 16.58
CA LYS A 519 23.51 9.82 16.53
C LYS A 519 24.80 9.02 16.52
N THR A 520 24.88 7.95 17.32
CA THR A 520 26.06 7.07 17.38
C THR A 520 26.29 6.33 16.06
N ALA A 521 25.24 5.73 15.50
CA ALA A 521 25.33 5.03 14.21
C ALA A 521 25.77 5.98 13.08
N LEU A 522 25.19 7.19 13.01
CA LEU A 522 25.56 8.19 12.02
C LEU A 522 27.01 8.67 12.18
N ARG A 523 27.47 8.93 13.41
CA ARG A 523 28.88 9.30 13.66
C ARG A 523 29.85 8.21 13.23
N GLN A 524 29.51 6.93 13.45
CA GLN A 524 30.34 5.81 13.02
C GLN A 524 30.46 5.74 11.49
N LEU A 525 29.33 5.86 10.78
CA LEU A 525 29.30 5.86 9.32
C LEU A 525 30.10 7.03 8.71
N LEU A 526 29.89 8.23 9.24
CA LEU A 526 30.56 9.45 8.76
C LEU A 526 32.04 9.53 9.17
N GLY A 527 32.43 8.84 10.25
CA GLY A 527 33.80 8.77 10.73
C GLY A 527 34.67 7.80 9.92
N ALA A 528 34.11 6.66 9.50
CA ALA A 528 34.81 5.65 8.71
C ALA A 528 35.27 6.18 7.33
N GLN A 529 34.57 7.15 6.76
CA GLN A 529 34.93 7.77 5.47
C GLN A 529 36.04 8.83 5.54
N ARG A 530 36.53 9.21 6.74
CA ARG A 530 37.67 10.14 6.87
C ARG A 530 39.03 9.43 6.90
N GLU A 531 39.06 8.12 7.02
CA GLU A 531 40.28 7.29 7.10
C GLU A 531 40.54 6.45 5.83
N SER A 532 39.69 6.57 4.82
CA SER A 532 39.86 6.01 3.46
C SER A 532 40.07 7.14 2.46
#